data_AF-A0A9J6GUY4-F1
#
_entry.id   AF-A0A9J6GUY4-F1
#
_cell.length_a   1.000
_cell.length_b   1.000
_cell.length_c   1.000
_cell.angle_alpha   90.00
_cell.angle_beta   90.00
_cell.angle_gamma   90.00
#
_symmetry.space_group_name_H-M   'P 1'
#
loop_
_entity.id
_entity.type
_entity.pdbx_description
1 polymer ?
#
loop_
_entity_poly.entity_id
_entity_poly.type
_entity_poly.pdbx_seq_one_letter_code
_entity_poly.pdbx_strand_id
1 'polypeptide(L)'
;MDHFQFKGMVEPAPPRSRRAPEKDDSQAVNLKFGIKFIVGAIVVLSIALLLLRTLSGKRPMEAYCKTTACFRHAELLTATLNRSLDPCSDFQAYVCSAWKPPGSYLDRSRSAMDDVRKSWFPAFHDMLLRGHRILEVARKPLAMYEH
;
A
#
# COMPACT_ATOMS: atom_id res chain seq x y z
N MET A 1 -83.11 -69.60 -18.77
CA MET A 1 -83.80 -69.72 -20.07
C MET A 1 -84.68 -68.49 -20.23
N ASP A 2 -84.17 -67.27 -20.17
CA ASP A 2 -83.13 -66.57 -20.96
C ASP A 2 -83.78 -65.64 -22.00
N HIS A 3 -83.20 -64.44 -22.07
CA HIS A 3 -83.21 -63.47 -23.18
C HIS A 3 -84.43 -62.56 -23.39
N PHE A 4 -84.22 -61.24 -23.17
CA PHE A 4 -84.06 -60.18 -24.20
C PHE A 4 -84.20 -58.79 -23.51
N GLN A 5 -83.14 -58.04 -23.18
CA GLN A 5 -82.30 -57.16 -24.01
C GLN A 5 -83.05 -56.21 -24.97
N PHE A 6 -83.11 -54.93 -24.58
CA PHE A 6 -83.10 -53.71 -25.42
C PHE A 6 -82.61 -52.58 -24.49
N LYS A 7 -81.34 -52.18 -24.43
CA LYS A 7 -80.49 -51.49 -25.42
C LYS A 7 -81.12 -50.19 -25.95
N GLY A 8 -80.83 -49.09 -25.24
CA GLY A 8 -81.03 -47.71 -25.67
C GLY A 8 -80.04 -46.82 -24.92
N MET A 9 -78.87 -46.62 -25.52
CA MET A 9 -77.78 -45.82 -24.99
C MET A 9 -77.94 -44.35 -25.43
N VAL A 10 -77.65 -43.45 -24.48
CA VAL A 10 -76.91 -42.18 -24.67
C VAL A 10 -77.64 -41.02 -25.36
N GLU A 11 -77.85 -39.93 -24.61
CA GLU A 11 -77.16 -38.64 -24.89
C GLU A 11 -77.21 -37.73 -23.64
N PRO A 12 -76.11 -37.56 -22.89
CA PRO A 12 -75.97 -36.44 -21.97
C PRO A 12 -75.67 -35.16 -22.77
N ALA A 13 -76.33 -34.06 -22.41
CA ALA A 13 -76.12 -32.73 -22.98
C ALA A 13 -74.62 -32.36 -23.10
N PRO A 14 -74.22 -31.63 -24.15
CA PRO A 14 -72.80 -31.36 -24.40
C PRO A 14 -72.16 -30.63 -23.22
N PRO A 15 -70.91 -30.96 -22.85
CA PRO A 15 -70.20 -30.21 -21.84
C PRO A 15 -70.01 -28.78 -22.33
N ARG A 16 -70.53 -27.82 -21.57
CA ARG A 16 -70.23 -26.39 -21.75
C ARG A 16 -68.72 -26.23 -21.64
N SER A 17 -68.08 -25.97 -22.78
CA SER A 17 -66.65 -25.68 -22.91
C SER A 17 -66.21 -24.69 -21.84
N ARG A 18 -65.60 -25.20 -20.76
CA ARG A 18 -64.70 -24.37 -19.95
C ARG A 18 -63.48 -24.18 -20.82
N ARG A 19 -63.36 -23.00 -21.44
CA ARG A 19 -62.05 -22.48 -21.79
C ARG A 19 -61.20 -22.59 -20.54
N ALA A 20 -60.21 -23.49 -20.55
CA ALA A 20 -59.11 -23.39 -19.61
C ALA A 20 -58.55 -21.96 -19.76
N PRO A 21 -58.23 -21.25 -18.66
CA PRO A 21 -57.41 -20.06 -18.80
C PRO A 21 -56.10 -20.54 -19.42
N GLU A 22 -55.90 -20.21 -20.69
CA GLU A 22 -54.61 -20.27 -21.35
C GLU A 22 -53.67 -19.45 -20.47
N LYS A 23 -52.77 -20.16 -19.77
CA LYS A 23 -51.79 -19.52 -18.90
C LYS A 23 -50.80 -18.85 -19.84
N ASP A 24 -51.09 -17.59 -20.14
CA ASP A 24 -50.37 -16.76 -21.08
C ASP A 24 -48.87 -16.72 -20.73
N ASP A 25 -48.10 -17.46 -21.52
CA ASP A 25 -46.63 -17.54 -21.46
C ASP A 25 -45.97 -16.22 -21.91
N SER A 26 -46.75 -15.19 -22.28
CA SER A 26 -46.28 -13.84 -22.55
C SER A 26 -45.88 -13.09 -21.28
N GLN A 27 -46.30 -13.54 -20.09
CA GLN A 27 -45.81 -12.96 -18.84
C GLN A 27 -44.40 -13.45 -18.46
N ALA A 28 -43.91 -14.53 -19.10
CA ALA A 28 -42.59 -15.09 -18.85
C ALA A 28 -41.47 -14.45 -19.70
N VAL A 29 -41.79 -13.78 -20.81
CA VAL A 29 -40.75 -13.20 -21.69
C VAL A 29 -40.15 -11.93 -21.11
N ASN A 30 -40.95 -11.01 -20.56
CA ASN A 30 -40.45 -9.76 -19.97
C ASN A 30 -39.64 -10.00 -18.68
N LEU A 31 -39.98 -11.04 -17.92
CA LEU A 31 -39.19 -11.48 -16.75
C LEU A 31 -37.84 -12.07 -17.18
N LYS A 32 -37.82 -12.89 -18.24
CA LYS A 32 -36.59 -13.48 -18.78
C LYS A 32 -35.65 -12.41 -19.36
N PHE A 33 -36.19 -11.38 -20.01
CA PHE A 33 -35.40 -10.23 -20.48
C PHE A 33 -34.87 -9.38 -19.32
N GLY A 34 -35.69 -9.12 -18.31
CA GLY A 34 -35.28 -8.39 -17.10
C GLY A 34 -34.16 -9.08 -16.33
N ILE A 35 -34.26 -10.40 -16.13
CA ILE A 35 -33.22 -11.19 -15.45
C ILE A 35 -31.91 -11.17 -16.24
N LYS A 36 -31.95 -11.30 -17.57
CA LYS A 36 -30.75 -11.20 -18.39
C LYS A 36 -30.09 -9.82 -18.34
N PHE A 37 -30.90 -8.77 -18.28
CA PHE A 37 -30.39 -7.39 -18.13
C PHE A 37 -29.72 -7.19 -16.76
N ILE A 38 -30.34 -7.69 -15.69
CA ILE A 38 -29.78 -7.63 -14.33
C ILE A 38 -28.47 -8.42 -14.24
N VAL A 39 -28.44 -9.65 -14.76
CA VAL A 39 -27.22 -10.47 -14.79
C VAL A 39 -26.12 -9.78 -15.62
N GLY A 40 -26.47 -9.21 -16.77
CA GLY A 40 -25.54 -8.41 -17.58
C GLY A 40 -24.98 -7.20 -16.82
N ALA A 41 -25.84 -6.44 -16.13
CA ALA A 41 -25.41 -5.29 -15.32
C ALA A 41 -24.49 -5.71 -14.17
N ILE A 42 -24.78 -6.84 -13.50
CA ILE A 42 -23.93 -7.39 -12.44
C ILE A 42 -22.58 -7.82 -12.99
N VAL A 43 -22.54 -8.46 -14.16
CA VAL A 43 -21.29 -8.87 -14.82
C VAL A 43 -20.46 -7.65 -15.21
N VAL A 44 -21.08 -6.61 -15.78
CA VAL A 44 -20.38 -5.36 -16.13
C VAL A 44 -19.86 -4.65 -14.88
N LEU A 45 -20.66 -4.56 -13.81
CA LEU A 45 -20.24 -3.96 -12.53
C LEU A 45 -19.10 -4.74 -11.87
N SER A 46 -19.16 -6.07 -11.88
CA SER A 46 -18.09 -6.91 -11.32
C SER A 46 -16.80 -6.79 -12.13
N ILE A 47 -16.86 -6.76 -13.47
CA ILE A 47 -15.70 -6.48 -14.33
C ILE A 47 -15.15 -5.08 -14.03
N ALA A 48 -16.01 -4.05 -13.95
CA ALA A 48 -15.58 -2.69 -13.64
C ALA A 48 -14.90 -2.59 -12.26
N LEU A 49 -15.43 -3.27 -11.24
CA LEU A 49 -14.80 -3.34 -9.92
C LEU A 49 -13.46 -4.07 -9.94
N LEU A 50 -13.34 -5.17 -10.70
CA LEU A 50 -12.07 -5.89 -10.88
C LEU A 50 -11.03 -5.03 -11.61
N LEU A 51 -11.44 -4.29 -12.63
CA LEU A 51 -10.59 -3.31 -13.33
C LEU A 51 -10.18 -2.17 -12.39
N LEU A 52 -11.10 -1.64 -11.59
CA LEU A 52 -10.77 -0.62 -10.59
C LEU A 52 -9.78 -1.16 -9.55
N ARG A 53 -9.94 -2.39 -9.07
CA ARG A 53 -9.01 -3.00 -8.10
C ARG A 53 -7.62 -3.25 -8.69
N THR A 54 -7.55 -3.72 -9.94
CA THR A 54 -6.27 -3.99 -10.63
C THR A 54 -5.55 -2.70 -11.04
N LEU A 55 -6.28 -1.66 -11.44
CA LEU A 55 -5.71 -0.36 -11.81
C LEU A 55 -5.36 0.50 -10.60
N SER A 56 -6.16 0.46 -9.52
CA SER A 56 -5.89 1.21 -8.28
C SER A 56 -4.70 0.68 -7.49
N GLY A 57 -4.19 -0.52 -7.82
CA GLY A 57 -2.97 -1.08 -7.24
C GLY A 57 -1.69 -0.42 -7.74
N LYS A 58 -1.74 0.37 -8.82
CA LYS A 58 -0.60 1.16 -9.30
C LYS A 58 -0.53 2.44 -8.49
N ARG A 59 0.01 2.38 -7.27
CA ARG A 59 0.48 3.60 -6.60
C ARG A 59 1.49 4.24 -7.55
N PRO A 60 1.38 5.54 -7.89
CA PRO A 60 2.45 6.20 -8.61
C PRO A 60 3.71 5.97 -7.79
N MET A 61 4.69 5.27 -8.38
CA MET A 61 5.98 5.07 -7.74
C MET A 61 6.54 6.48 -7.56
N GLU A 62 6.50 7.00 -6.34
CA GLU A 62 7.03 8.33 -6.10
C GLU A 62 8.51 8.30 -6.43
N ALA A 63 8.92 9.17 -7.37
CA ALA A 63 10.29 9.21 -7.88
C ALA A 63 11.32 9.60 -6.80
N TYR A 64 10.86 10.11 -5.66
CA TYR A 64 11.70 10.54 -4.55
C TYR A 64 10.97 10.39 -3.21
N CYS A 65 11.75 10.30 -2.14
CA CYS A 65 11.23 10.14 -0.79
C CYS A 65 10.76 11.49 -0.22
N LYS A 66 9.60 11.48 0.46
CA LYS A 66 8.96 12.67 1.06
C LYS A 66 8.95 12.66 2.59
N THR A 67 9.76 11.80 3.22
CA THR A 67 9.85 11.78 4.69
C THR A 67 10.65 12.98 5.18
N THR A 68 10.33 13.45 6.39
CA THR A 68 11.09 14.51 7.06
C THR A 68 12.56 14.17 7.22
N ALA A 69 12.87 12.89 7.46
CA ALA A 69 14.24 12.38 7.49
C ALA A 69 14.94 12.58 6.13
N CYS A 70 14.26 12.29 5.02
CA CYS A 70 14.83 12.48 3.69
C CYS A 70 15.15 13.95 3.41
N PHE A 71 14.23 14.87 3.72
CA PHE A 71 14.47 16.30 3.56
C PHE A 71 15.67 16.78 4.40
N ARG A 72 15.74 16.37 5.67
CA ARG A 72 16.87 16.72 6.55
C ARG A 72 18.22 16.25 5.99
N HIS A 73 18.26 15.04 5.44
CA HIS A 73 19.49 14.52 4.82
C HIS A 73 19.81 15.19 3.49
N ALA A 74 18.80 15.51 2.67
CA ALA A 74 18.98 16.21 1.41
C ALA A 74 19.53 17.63 1.62
N GLU A 75 19.05 18.34 2.64
CA GLU A 75 19.58 19.66 3.04
C GLU A 75 21.03 19.56 3.51
N LEU A 76 21.34 18.61 4.40
CA LEU A 76 22.71 18.39 4.89
C LEU A 76 23.68 18.08 3.75
N LEU A 77 23.28 17.19 2.84
CA LEU A 77 24.10 16.81 1.69
C LEU A 77 24.29 18.00 0.75
N THR A 78 23.23 18.74 0.44
CA THR A 78 23.29 19.88 -0.46
C THR A 78 24.18 21.00 0.09
N ALA A 79 24.23 21.17 1.41
CA ALA A 79 25.05 22.18 2.06
C ALA A 79 26.57 21.95 1.90
N THR A 80 27.01 20.71 1.65
CA THR A 80 28.44 20.42 1.44
C THR A 80 28.89 20.54 -0.02
N LEU A 81 27.93 20.49 -0.96
CA LEU A 81 28.23 20.52 -2.40
C LEU A 81 28.62 21.92 -2.87
N ASN A 82 29.73 22.00 -3.60
CA ASN A 82 30.12 23.17 -4.36
C ASN A 82 29.71 23.01 -5.83
N ARG A 83 28.51 23.50 -6.16
CA ARG A 83 27.92 23.39 -7.51
C ARG A 83 28.61 24.24 -8.58
N SER A 84 29.60 25.05 -8.21
CA SER A 84 30.41 25.82 -9.16
C SER A 84 31.56 25.01 -9.75
N LEU A 85 31.84 23.82 -9.22
CA LEU A 85 32.86 22.90 -9.72
C LEU A 85 32.22 21.80 -10.57
N ASP A 86 32.97 21.27 -11.53
CA ASP A 86 32.55 20.12 -12.31
C ASP A 86 32.85 18.82 -11.52
N PRO A 87 31.83 17.99 -11.21
CA PRO A 87 32.05 16.72 -10.54
C PRO A 87 32.90 15.73 -11.38
N CYS A 88 32.96 15.89 -12.71
CA CYS A 88 33.78 15.04 -13.58
C CYS A 88 35.27 15.39 -13.53
N SER A 89 35.61 16.65 -13.20
CA SER A 89 37.01 17.08 -13.07
C SER A 89 37.57 16.84 -11.66
N ASP A 90 36.79 17.17 -10.62
CA ASP A 90 37.20 16.99 -9.23
C ASP A 90 35.99 16.75 -8.33
N PHE A 91 35.63 15.48 -8.20
CA PHE A 91 34.52 15.06 -7.36
C PHE A 91 34.75 15.38 -5.87
N GLN A 92 36.00 15.34 -5.40
CA GLN A 92 36.31 15.62 -4.00
C GLN A 92 36.02 17.08 -3.69
N ALA A 93 36.51 18.00 -4.52
CA ALA A 93 36.25 19.42 -4.34
C ALA A 93 34.76 19.72 -4.54
N TYR A 94 34.10 19.10 -5.52
CA TYR A 94 32.65 19.24 -5.71
C TYR A 94 31.85 18.86 -4.46
N VAL A 95 32.22 17.79 -3.75
CA VAL A 95 31.42 17.29 -2.61
C VAL A 95 31.81 17.91 -1.26
N CYS A 96 33.07 18.25 -1.07
CA CYS A 96 33.60 18.61 0.25
C CYS A 96 34.02 20.07 0.38
N SER A 97 34.27 20.80 -0.71
CA SER A 97 34.90 22.12 -0.59
C SER A 97 33.99 23.18 0.05
N ALA A 98 32.67 23.00 0.00
CA ALA A 98 31.72 23.92 0.64
C ALA A 98 31.38 23.52 2.09
N TRP A 99 31.85 22.35 2.56
CA TRP A 99 31.64 21.94 3.95
C TRP A 99 32.42 22.85 4.91
N LYS A 100 31.71 23.44 5.88
CA LYS A 100 32.27 24.33 6.90
C LYS A 100 31.87 23.82 8.29
N PRO A 101 32.72 23.04 8.97
CA PRO A 101 32.40 22.62 10.33
C PRO A 101 32.40 23.84 11.28
N PRO A 102 31.57 23.87 12.33
CA PRO A 102 31.59 24.95 13.31
C PRO A 102 32.98 25.02 13.98
N GLY A 103 33.63 26.19 13.92
CA GLY A 103 35.01 26.41 14.39
C GLY A 103 36.12 26.10 13.38
N SER A 104 35.80 26.04 12.08
CA SER A 104 36.66 25.60 10.95
C SER A 104 37.91 26.43 10.63
N TYR A 105 38.28 27.44 11.41
CA TYR A 105 39.48 28.23 11.11
C TYR A 105 40.80 27.55 11.49
N LEU A 106 40.78 26.48 12.30
CA LEU A 106 42.00 25.97 12.94
C LEU A 106 42.54 24.63 12.46
N ASP A 107 41.82 23.83 11.64
CA ASP A 107 42.39 22.53 11.24
C ASP A 107 41.87 22.02 9.89
N ARG A 108 42.79 21.86 8.94
CA ARG A 108 42.59 21.25 7.61
C ARG A 108 42.39 19.73 7.69
N SER A 109 42.75 19.10 8.82
CA SER A 109 42.65 17.66 9.05
C SER A 109 41.30 17.21 9.59
N ARG A 110 40.40 18.16 9.90
CA ARG A 110 39.09 17.85 10.46
C ARG A 110 38.21 17.19 9.41
N SER A 111 37.58 16.07 9.78
CA SER A 111 36.67 15.30 8.95
C SER A 111 35.25 15.35 9.51
N ALA A 112 34.24 15.03 8.69
CA ALA A 112 32.87 14.87 9.16
C ALA A 112 32.75 13.82 10.29
N MET A 113 33.65 12.83 10.31
CA MET A 113 33.71 11.81 11.36
C MET A 113 34.12 12.39 12.72
N ASP A 114 34.91 13.46 12.75
CA ASP A 114 35.28 14.12 14.00
C ASP A 114 34.08 14.84 14.62
N ASP A 115 33.16 15.36 13.80
CA ASP A 115 31.93 15.98 14.28
C ASP A 115 30.95 14.94 14.84
N VAL A 116 30.81 13.81 14.15
CA VAL A 116 30.03 12.67 14.65
C VAL A 116 30.60 12.16 15.97
N ARG A 117 31.92 11.98 16.04
CA ARG A 117 32.62 11.57 17.26
C ARG A 117 32.35 12.55 18.40
N LYS A 118 32.56 13.85 18.17
CA LYS A 118 32.30 14.90 19.18
C LYS A 118 30.85 14.92 19.66
N SER A 119 29.89 14.66 18.78
CA SER A 119 28.47 14.63 19.16
C SER A 119 28.11 13.40 19.99
N TRP A 120 28.73 12.25 19.73
CA TRP A 120 28.32 10.98 20.34
C TRP A 120 29.08 10.66 21.63
N PHE A 121 30.35 11.06 21.67
CA PHE A 121 31.26 10.74 22.76
C PHE A 121 30.78 11.21 24.15
N PRO A 122 30.19 12.42 24.33
CA PRO A 122 29.69 12.86 25.63
C PRO A 122 28.55 11.98 26.15
N ALA A 123 27.63 11.55 25.28
CA ALA A 123 26.51 10.69 25.68
C ALA A 123 26.98 9.29 26.09
N PHE A 124 27.94 8.74 25.34
CA PHE A 124 28.60 7.49 25.69
C PHE A 124 29.35 7.59 27.03
N HIS A 125 30.09 8.67 27.22
CA HIS A 125 30.84 8.92 28.45
C HIS A 125 29.90 9.05 29.67
N ASP A 126 28.81 9.81 29.52
CA ASP A 126 27.79 9.98 30.55
C ASP A 126 27.07 8.66 30.87
N MET A 127 26.84 7.80 29.87
CA MET A 127 26.35 6.43 30.07
C MET A 127 27.33 5.58 30.88
N LEU A 128 28.63 5.64 30.59
CA LEU A 128 29.66 4.90 31.35
C LEU A 128 29.74 5.35 32.81
N LEU A 129 29.76 6.67 33.05
CA LEU A 129 29.82 7.24 34.40
C LEU A 129 28.60 6.84 35.25
N ARG A 130 27.40 6.87 34.66
CA ARG A 130 26.17 6.43 35.34
C ARG A 130 26.09 4.91 35.52
N GLY A 131 26.59 4.15 34.56
CA GLY A 131 26.53 2.68 34.54
C GLY A 131 27.50 1.98 35.48
N HIS A 132 28.59 2.62 35.91
CA HIS A 132 29.64 1.95 36.72
C HIS A 132 29.14 1.39 38.06
N ARG A 133 28.07 1.96 38.63
CA ARG A 133 27.45 1.48 39.88
C ARG A 133 26.51 0.28 39.68
N ILE A 134 26.08 0.02 38.46
CA ILE A 134 25.03 -0.96 38.13
C ILE A 134 25.60 -2.15 37.34
N LEU A 135 26.63 -1.92 36.53
CA LEU A 135 27.24 -2.93 35.68
C LEU A 135 28.72 -3.08 36.02
N GLU A 136 29.11 -4.22 36.60
CA GLU A 136 30.53 -4.56 36.83
C GLU A 136 31.36 -4.53 35.53
N VAL A 137 30.71 -4.78 34.39
CA VAL A 137 31.30 -4.71 33.05
C VAL A 137 31.77 -3.30 32.69
N ALA A 138 31.16 -2.26 33.26
CA ALA A 138 31.57 -0.87 33.05
C ALA A 138 32.74 -0.44 33.98
N ARG A 139 33.11 -1.24 34.99
CA ARG A 139 34.15 -0.89 35.99
C ARG A 139 35.56 -0.85 35.41
N LYS A 140 35.93 -1.84 34.58
CA LYS A 140 37.25 -1.92 33.92
C LYS A 140 37.50 -0.77 32.93
N PRO A 141 36.59 -0.47 31.98
CA PRO A 141 36.79 0.66 31.06
C PRO A 141 36.76 2.01 31.76
N LEU A 142 36.03 2.18 32.87
CA LEU A 142 36.06 3.42 33.67
C LEU A 142 37.45 3.66 34.29
N ALA A 143 38.06 2.62 34.86
CA ALA A 143 39.40 2.70 35.44
C ALA A 143 40.49 3.01 34.40
N MET A 144 40.27 2.70 33.11
CA MET A 144 41.17 3.13 32.03
C MET A 144 41.02 4.61 31.68
N TYR A 145 39.91 5.25 32.06
CA TYR A 145 39.59 6.64 31.72
C TYR A 145 40.01 7.64 32.81
N GLU A 146 40.31 7.17 34.03
CA GLU A 146 40.76 7.99 35.17
C GLU A 146 42.28 8.22 35.23
N HIS A 147 43.02 7.83 34.18
CA HIS A 147 44.47 8.03 34.02
C HIS A 147 44.79 8.99 32.88
#